data_AF-A0AAW1RFP6-F1
#
_entry.id   AF-A0AAW1RFP6-F1
#
_cell.length_a   1.000
_cell.length_b   1.000
_cell.length_c   1.000
_cell.angle_alpha   90.00
_cell.angle_beta   90.00
_cell.angle_gamma   90.00
#
_symmetry.space_group_name_H-M   'P 1'
#
loop_
_entity.id
_entity.type
_entity.pdbx_description
1 polymer ?
#
loop_
_entity_poly.entity_id
_entity_poly.type
_entity_poly.pdbx_seq_one_letter_code
_entity_poly.pdbx_strand_id
1 'polypeptide(L)'
;MVYSTYTEQDYNVIWDEYAYQQPAQPWFKKDFGKPGADGGAAKHREIFPTIKQAWQRSKHQGSSSQEVLLRGVFSKEAVREAGAPAEVWIRWGLGPREEHLFLDITWVRKNATRLPEATWVEFNPPTAAVDSDSWQLSKLGYPVSPLEVVYNGSQSMHVVDDAGVSVRAKDSQQHLCIRSLDAPLVSPGKRTPFQQVQVKPDMAHGVSYNLHNNIWGTNYVMWSPYGHQEPHMCFRFLIEVADSSQISLLAS
;
A
#
# COMPACT_ATOMS: atom_id res chain seq x y z
N MET A 1 7.89 -2.54 3.19
CA MET A 1 6.76 -3.46 2.97
C MET A 1 6.28 -3.97 4.32
N VAL A 2 4.96 -4.00 4.53
CA VAL A 2 4.31 -4.55 5.73
C VAL A 2 3.31 -5.62 5.30
N TYR A 3 3.25 -6.72 6.03
CA TYR A 3 2.25 -7.77 5.83
C TYR A 3 1.28 -7.76 7.01
N SER A 4 0.04 -7.41 6.75
CA SER A 4 -1.00 -7.25 7.77
C SER A 4 -1.99 -8.41 7.72
N THR A 5 -2.41 -8.91 8.87
CA THR A 5 -3.48 -9.91 9.01
C THR A 5 -4.57 -9.40 9.92
N TYR A 6 -5.80 -9.88 9.73
CA TYR A 6 -6.98 -9.36 10.42
C TYR A 6 -7.88 -10.49 10.96
N THR A 7 -8.73 -10.17 11.93
CA THR A 7 -9.75 -11.04 12.52
C THR A 7 -11.15 -10.72 11.96
N GLU A 8 -12.16 -11.48 12.38
CA GLU A 8 -13.56 -11.12 12.06
C GLU A 8 -13.98 -9.79 12.72
N GLN A 9 -13.44 -9.48 13.91
CA GLN A 9 -13.73 -8.24 14.62
C GLN A 9 -13.26 -6.99 13.86
N ASP A 10 -12.16 -7.08 13.11
CA ASP A 10 -11.63 -5.96 12.33
C ASP A 10 -12.62 -5.45 11.26
N TYR A 11 -13.57 -6.29 10.82
CA TYR A 11 -14.60 -5.90 9.87
C TYR A 11 -15.74 -5.07 10.52
N ASN A 12 -15.74 -4.89 11.84
CA ASN A 12 -16.80 -4.13 12.53
C ASN A 12 -16.99 -2.73 11.98
N VAL A 13 -15.91 -2.07 11.54
CA VAL A 13 -16.00 -0.75 10.89
C VAL A 13 -16.89 -0.77 9.64
N ILE A 14 -16.89 -1.86 8.87
CA ILE A 14 -17.76 -2.02 7.70
C ILE A 14 -19.20 -2.25 8.15
N TRP A 15 -19.42 -3.01 9.22
CA TRP A 15 -20.76 -3.25 9.77
C TRP A 15 -21.39 -1.97 10.32
N ASP A 16 -20.59 -1.12 10.96
CA ASP A 16 -21.07 0.03 11.71
C ASP A 16 -21.16 1.29 10.82
N GLU A 17 -20.19 1.50 9.93
CA GLU A 17 -20.08 2.74 9.15
C GLU A 17 -20.50 2.59 7.68
N TYR A 18 -20.25 1.44 7.06
CA TYR A 18 -20.43 1.25 5.61
C TYR A 18 -21.75 0.58 5.23
N ALA A 19 -22.34 -0.22 6.13
CA ALA A 19 -23.64 -0.84 5.88
C ALA A 19 -24.74 0.22 5.77
N TYR A 20 -25.40 0.27 4.60
CA TYR A 20 -26.48 1.24 4.34
C TYR A 20 -27.77 0.98 5.15
N GLN A 21 -27.92 -0.21 5.74
CA GLN A 21 -29.03 -0.61 6.59
C GLN A 21 -28.50 -1.10 7.93
N GLN A 22 -29.16 -0.66 9.01
CA GLN A 22 -28.86 -1.10 10.37
C GLN A 22 -30.09 -1.76 11.04
N PRO A 23 -29.94 -2.97 11.62
CA PRO A 23 -28.73 -3.79 11.63
C PRO A 23 -28.39 -4.34 10.23
N ALA A 24 -27.10 -4.53 9.95
CA ALA A 24 -26.65 -5.13 8.70
C ALA A 24 -27.30 -6.50 8.47
N GLN A 25 -27.84 -6.71 7.26
CA GLN A 25 -28.49 -7.96 6.87
C GLN A 25 -27.52 -9.15 6.88
N PRO A 26 -27.97 -10.40 7.10
CA PRO A 26 -27.08 -11.55 7.19
C PRO A 26 -26.22 -11.81 5.95
N TRP A 27 -26.72 -11.48 4.76
CA TRP A 27 -25.96 -11.62 3.51
C TRP A 27 -24.78 -10.64 3.45
N PHE A 28 -24.94 -9.43 4.00
CA PHE A 28 -23.90 -8.40 3.97
C PHE A 28 -22.64 -8.87 4.70
N LYS A 29 -22.80 -9.48 5.88
CA LYS A 29 -21.66 -10.03 6.65
C LYS A 29 -20.98 -11.20 5.93
N LYS A 30 -21.72 -11.98 5.14
CA LYS A 30 -21.17 -13.10 4.36
C LYS A 30 -20.40 -12.62 3.12
N ASP A 31 -20.88 -11.57 2.49
CA ASP A 31 -20.33 -11.03 1.24
C ASP A 31 -19.12 -10.12 1.48
N PHE A 32 -19.17 -9.32 2.54
CA PHE A 32 -18.17 -8.30 2.87
C PHE A 32 -17.18 -8.76 3.94
N GLY A 33 -17.47 -9.88 4.62
CA GLY A 33 -16.69 -10.40 5.73
C GLY A 33 -16.03 -11.73 5.43
N LYS A 34 -15.38 -12.29 6.45
CA LYS A 34 -14.81 -13.64 6.41
C LYS A 34 -15.34 -14.50 7.55
N PRO A 35 -16.61 -14.96 7.49
CA PRO A 35 -17.17 -15.80 8.54
C PRO A 35 -16.36 -17.09 8.70
N GLY A 36 -16.03 -17.42 9.95
CA GLY A 36 -15.23 -18.58 10.34
C GLY A 36 -13.71 -18.34 10.33
N ALA A 37 -13.23 -17.14 10.03
CA ALA A 37 -11.80 -16.80 10.05
C ALA A 37 -11.20 -16.95 11.46
N ASP A 38 -11.92 -16.55 12.51
CA ASP A 38 -11.42 -16.66 13.89
C ASP A 38 -11.30 -18.13 14.31
N GLY A 39 -12.22 -18.99 13.87
CA GLY A 39 -12.12 -20.45 14.00
C GLY A 39 -10.93 -21.04 13.24
N GLY A 40 -10.45 -20.34 12.21
CA GLY A 40 -9.20 -20.63 11.48
C GLY A 40 -7.95 -20.01 12.11
N ALA A 41 -8.02 -19.54 13.35
CA ALA A 41 -6.93 -18.89 14.09
C ALA A 41 -6.44 -17.57 13.46
N ALA A 42 -7.35 -16.80 12.84
CA ALA A 42 -7.07 -15.43 12.43
C ALA A 42 -6.57 -14.58 13.60
N LYS A 43 -5.61 -13.69 13.33
CA LYS A 43 -5.01 -12.78 14.31
C LYS A 43 -4.76 -11.43 13.67
N HIS A 44 -5.12 -10.35 14.36
CA HIS A 44 -4.71 -9.01 13.96
C HIS A 44 -3.21 -8.85 14.21
N ARG A 45 -2.41 -8.66 13.15
CA ARG A 45 -0.96 -8.45 13.27
C ARG A 45 -0.43 -7.56 12.16
N GLU A 46 0.59 -6.80 12.49
CA GLU A 46 1.41 -6.03 11.55
C GLU A 46 2.81 -6.66 11.54
N ILE A 47 3.17 -7.32 10.45
CA ILE A 47 4.35 -8.17 10.36
C ILE A 47 5.36 -7.54 9.39
N PHE A 48 6.57 -7.33 9.89
CA PHE A 48 7.67 -6.75 9.13
C PHE A 48 8.74 -7.81 8.81
N PRO A 49 9.33 -7.78 7.61
CA PRO A 49 10.46 -8.63 7.30
C PRO A 49 11.72 -8.14 8.03
N THR A 50 12.57 -9.07 8.46
CA THR A 50 13.92 -8.73 8.95
C THR A 50 14.88 -8.70 7.77
N ILE A 51 15.57 -7.58 7.54
CA ILE A 51 16.61 -7.50 6.51
C ILE A 51 17.78 -8.41 6.91
N LYS A 52 18.19 -9.31 6.02
CA LYS A 52 19.28 -10.26 6.24
C LYS A 52 20.50 -9.97 5.39
N GLN A 53 20.30 -9.36 4.23
CA GLN A 53 21.38 -9.09 3.29
C GLN A 53 21.13 -7.75 2.58
N ALA A 54 22.22 -7.07 2.25
CA ALA A 54 22.24 -5.84 1.49
C ALA A 54 23.40 -5.88 0.51
N TRP A 55 23.17 -5.40 -0.70
CA TRP A 55 24.18 -5.26 -1.75
C TRP A 55 24.08 -3.88 -2.35
N GLN A 56 25.23 -3.37 -2.78
CA GLN A 56 25.31 -2.14 -3.54
C GLN A 56 26.02 -2.44 -4.87
N ARG A 57 25.47 -1.96 -5.97
CA ARG A 57 26.15 -2.04 -7.26
C ARG A 57 27.26 -0.98 -7.29
N SER A 58 28.51 -1.42 -7.49
CA SER A 58 29.64 -0.50 -7.66
C SER A 58 29.51 0.27 -8.98
N LYS A 59 29.87 1.55 -8.96
CA LYS A 59 29.95 2.36 -10.18
C LYS A 59 31.03 1.79 -11.10
N HIS A 60 30.68 1.42 -12.33
CA HIS A 60 31.66 1.26 -13.40
C HIS A 60 32.10 2.66 -13.88
N GLN A 61 33.35 2.81 -14.33
CA GLN A 61 33.81 4.08 -14.92
C GLN A 61 32.86 4.50 -16.04
N GLY A 62 32.25 5.69 -15.90
CA GLY A 62 31.29 6.24 -16.85
C GLY A 62 29.79 5.97 -16.54
N SER A 63 29.45 5.18 -15.52
CA SER A 63 28.06 5.01 -15.08
C SER A 63 27.78 5.76 -13.78
N SER A 64 26.72 6.58 -13.77
CA SER A 64 26.21 7.23 -12.58
C SER A 64 25.19 6.40 -11.79
N SER A 65 24.74 5.25 -12.34
CA SER A 65 23.72 4.40 -11.71
C SER A 65 24.19 3.84 -10.37
N GLN A 66 23.60 4.34 -9.27
CA GLN A 66 23.72 3.75 -7.94
C GLN A 66 22.49 2.89 -7.69
N GLU A 67 22.72 1.62 -7.32
CA GLU A 67 21.64 0.70 -6.95
C GLU A 67 21.95 0.05 -5.60
N VAL A 68 20.91 -0.11 -4.80
CA VAL A 68 20.92 -0.86 -3.54
C VAL A 68 19.88 -1.97 -3.64
N LEU A 69 20.28 -3.19 -3.32
CA LEU A 69 19.41 -4.34 -3.23
C LEU A 69 19.39 -4.84 -1.79
N LEU A 70 18.20 -5.02 -1.23
CA LEU A 70 17.99 -5.58 0.10
C LEU A 70 17.20 -6.87 -0.01
N ARG A 71 17.55 -7.85 0.81
CA ARG A 71 16.74 -9.06 1.03
C ARG A 71 16.27 -9.11 2.47
N GLY A 72 14.96 -9.13 2.65
CA GLY A 72 14.28 -9.36 3.91
C GLY A 72 13.62 -10.74 3.96
N VAL A 73 13.46 -11.26 5.17
CA VAL A 73 12.78 -12.55 5.43
C VAL A 73 11.69 -12.36 6.47
N PHE A 74 10.53 -13.00 6.28
CA PHE A 74 9.50 -13.08 7.30
C PHE A 74 9.77 -14.23 8.27
N SER A 75 9.17 -14.19 9.46
CA SER A 75 9.30 -15.28 10.42
C SER A 75 8.66 -16.56 9.87
N LYS A 76 9.22 -17.73 10.24
CA LYS A 76 8.64 -19.04 9.86
C LYS A 76 7.20 -19.18 10.34
N GLU A 77 6.88 -18.61 11.50
CA GLU A 77 5.52 -18.54 12.05
C GLU A 77 4.58 -17.78 11.11
N ALA A 78 4.94 -16.57 10.69
CA ALA A 78 4.10 -15.76 9.79
C ALA A 78 3.86 -16.45 8.44
N VAL A 79 4.90 -17.08 7.88
CA VAL A 79 4.80 -17.83 6.61
C VAL A 79 3.87 -19.05 6.75
N ARG A 80 3.99 -19.80 7.85
CA ARG A 80 3.24 -21.04 8.09
C ARG A 80 1.80 -20.79 8.52
N GLU A 81 1.59 -19.87 9.46
CA GLU A 81 0.32 -19.67 10.16
C GLU A 81 -0.55 -18.60 9.52
N ALA A 82 0.08 -17.65 8.82
CA ALA A 82 -0.61 -16.48 8.30
C ALA A 82 -0.67 -16.48 6.77
N GLY A 83 0.34 -17.05 6.09
CA GLY A 83 0.44 -17.00 4.63
C GLY A 83 1.37 -15.89 4.12
N ALA A 84 2.20 -15.32 5.00
CA ALA A 84 3.18 -14.30 4.62
C ALA A 84 4.15 -14.81 3.54
N PRO A 85 4.73 -13.93 2.70
CA PRO A 85 5.85 -14.27 1.84
C PRO A 85 7.03 -14.82 2.64
N ALA A 86 7.78 -15.78 2.09
CA ALA A 86 9.03 -16.21 2.72
C ALA A 86 10.08 -15.10 2.71
N GLU A 87 10.14 -14.34 1.61
CA GLU A 87 11.12 -13.29 1.40
C GLU A 87 10.50 -12.05 0.76
N VAL A 88 11.18 -10.93 0.97
CA VAL A 88 11.00 -9.72 0.16
C VAL A 88 12.35 -9.25 -0.35
N TRP A 89 12.39 -8.83 -1.60
CA TRP A 89 13.52 -8.18 -2.24
C TRP A 89 13.13 -6.74 -2.52
N ILE A 90 13.97 -5.81 -2.11
CA ILE A 90 13.73 -4.37 -2.25
C ILE A 90 14.90 -3.80 -3.03
N ARG A 91 14.64 -3.28 -4.23
CA ARG A 91 15.63 -2.68 -5.09
C ARG A 91 15.38 -1.18 -5.17
N TRP A 92 16.40 -0.39 -4.85
CA TRP A 92 16.41 1.05 -5.02
C TRP A 92 17.46 1.42 -6.06
N GLY A 93 17.21 2.47 -6.84
CA GLY A 93 18.27 3.07 -7.64
C GLY A 93 17.84 4.33 -8.37
N LEU A 94 18.83 5.05 -8.89
CA LEU A 94 18.59 6.26 -9.68
C LEU A 94 18.24 5.89 -11.13
N GLY A 95 17.25 6.58 -11.68
CA GLY A 95 16.90 6.49 -13.10
C GLY A 95 18.06 6.92 -14.00
N PRO A 96 18.02 6.61 -15.31
CA PRO A 96 19.13 6.88 -16.25
C PRO A 96 19.59 8.34 -16.33
N ARG A 97 18.71 9.28 -15.98
CA ARG A 97 18.97 10.74 -15.94
C ARG A 97 18.99 11.32 -14.53
N GLU A 98 18.94 10.47 -13.50
CA GLU A 98 18.86 10.86 -12.09
C GLU A 98 17.66 11.75 -11.73
N GLU A 99 16.65 11.80 -12.62
CA GLU A 99 15.43 12.61 -12.45
C GLU A 99 14.42 11.96 -11.48
N HIS A 100 14.49 10.63 -11.33
CA HIS A 100 13.67 9.86 -10.40
C HIS A 100 14.48 8.77 -9.70
N LEU A 101 14.00 8.35 -8.54
CA LEU A 101 14.40 7.17 -7.80
C LEU A 101 13.39 6.06 -8.11
N PHE A 102 13.85 4.92 -8.62
CA PHE A 102 13.01 3.74 -8.74
C PHE A 102 13.06 2.91 -7.45
N LEU A 103 11.93 2.27 -7.14
CA LEU A 103 11.78 1.33 -6.05
C LEU A 103 11.02 0.11 -6.56
N ASP A 104 11.66 -1.05 -6.54
CA ASP A 104 11.00 -2.32 -6.82
C ASP A 104 10.88 -3.15 -5.54
N ILE A 105 9.70 -3.71 -5.32
CA ILE A 105 9.41 -4.56 -4.18
C ILE A 105 8.89 -5.88 -4.71
N THR A 106 9.70 -6.93 -4.57
CA THR A 106 9.33 -8.29 -4.97
C THR A 106 9.14 -9.16 -3.75
N TRP A 107 7.94 -9.68 -3.52
CA TRP A 107 7.78 -10.77 -2.57
C TRP A 107 8.02 -12.11 -3.25
N VAL A 108 8.49 -13.11 -2.49
CA VAL A 108 8.80 -14.44 -3.02
C VAL A 108 8.28 -15.53 -2.09
N ARG A 109 7.70 -16.57 -2.68
CA ARG A 109 7.15 -17.74 -1.98
C ARG A 109 6.12 -17.36 -0.93
N LYS A 110 5.10 -16.60 -1.35
CA LYS A 110 3.90 -16.35 -0.54
C LYS A 110 2.99 -17.57 -0.59
N ASN A 111 2.58 -18.04 0.58
CA ASN A 111 1.59 -19.10 0.70
C ASN A 111 0.18 -18.50 0.50
N ALA A 112 -0.63 -19.17 -0.30
CA ALA A 112 -2.02 -18.78 -0.45
C ALA A 112 -2.80 -19.10 0.83
N THR A 113 -3.57 -18.13 1.32
CA THR A 113 -4.38 -18.27 2.54
C THR A 113 -5.77 -17.69 2.30
N ARG A 114 -6.77 -18.26 2.99
CA ARG A 114 -8.12 -17.65 3.07
C ARG A 114 -8.22 -16.66 4.22
N LEU A 115 -7.29 -16.68 5.19
CA LEU A 115 -7.30 -15.75 6.31
C LEU A 115 -7.25 -14.30 5.80
N PRO A 116 -7.90 -13.34 6.48
CA PRO A 116 -7.83 -11.93 6.11
C PRO A 116 -6.39 -11.41 6.11
N GLU A 117 -5.94 -10.89 4.98
CA GLU A 117 -4.59 -10.35 4.81
C GLU A 117 -4.55 -9.16 3.86
N ALA A 118 -3.53 -8.32 4.04
CA ALA A 118 -3.15 -7.26 3.14
C ALA A 118 -1.63 -7.09 3.13
N THR A 119 -1.06 -6.63 2.02
CA THR A 119 0.37 -6.28 1.92
C THR A 119 0.50 -4.84 1.46
N TRP A 120 1.38 -4.10 2.12
CA TRP A 120 1.47 -2.65 2.00
C TRP A 120 2.88 -2.17 1.72
N VAL A 121 2.98 -1.05 1.02
CA VAL A 121 4.18 -0.21 0.96
C VAL A 121 3.80 1.16 1.47
N GLU A 122 4.43 1.57 2.56
CA GLU A 122 4.15 2.82 3.24
C GLU A 122 5.19 3.88 2.83
N PHE A 123 4.69 5.05 2.47
CA PHE A 123 5.46 6.26 2.24
C PHE A 123 5.07 7.30 3.28
N ASN A 124 5.91 7.43 4.30
CA ASN A 124 5.71 8.32 5.41
C ASN A 124 6.95 9.23 5.57
N PRO A 125 7.11 10.24 4.71
CA PRO A 125 8.18 11.22 4.87
C PRO A 125 8.04 11.95 6.22
N PRO A 126 9.16 12.35 6.88
CA PRO A 126 9.09 13.05 8.15
C PRO A 126 8.18 14.28 8.09
N THR A 127 7.33 14.47 9.10
CA THR A 127 6.41 15.62 9.19
C THR A 127 7.15 16.97 9.28
N ALA A 128 8.44 16.97 9.56
CA ALA A 128 9.30 18.16 9.49
C ALA A 128 9.70 18.53 8.05
N ALA A 129 9.68 17.57 7.11
CA ALA A 129 10.12 17.76 5.73
C ALA A 129 8.96 18.11 4.78
N VAL A 130 7.74 17.65 5.08
CA VAL A 130 6.56 17.84 4.21
C VAL A 130 5.39 18.47 4.96
N ASP A 131 4.54 19.17 4.22
CA ASP A 131 3.27 19.66 4.72
C ASP A 131 2.24 18.53 4.65
N SER A 132 1.97 17.89 5.79
CA SER A 132 1.05 16.75 5.89
C SER A 132 -0.39 17.07 5.45
N ASP A 133 -0.82 18.31 5.44
CA ASP A 133 -2.17 18.66 4.99
C ASP A 133 -2.26 18.87 3.46
N SER A 134 -1.10 18.83 2.78
CA SER A 134 -0.99 19.10 1.34
C SER A 134 -1.01 17.86 0.44
N TRP A 135 -1.19 16.66 1.01
CA TRP A 135 -1.26 15.43 0.22
C TRP A 135 -2.35 15.53 -0.87
N GLN A 136 -2.01 15.08 -2.07
CA GLN A 136 -2.91 15.00 -3.22
C GLN A 136 -2.91 13.58 -3.78
N LEU A 137 -4.09 13.10 -4.14
CA LEU A 137 -4.33 11.85 -4.83
C LEU A 137 -4.75 12.17 -6.26
N SER A 138 -4.02 11.73 -7.27
CA SER A 138 -4.42 11.95 -8.66
C SER A 138 -5.55 11.00 -9.05
N LYS A 139 -6.69 11.56 -9.46
CA LYS A 139 -7.89 10.81 -9.85
C LYS A 139 -8.45 11.34 -11.15
N LEU A 140 -8.38 10.52 -12.19
CA LEU A 140 -8.90 10.86 -13.52
C LEU A 140 -8.30 12.18 -14.05
N GLY A 141 -7.01 12.42 -13.78
CA GLY A 141 -6.30 13.64 -14.15
C GLY A 141 -6.54 14.84 -13.23
N TYR A 142 -7.29 14.68 -12.13
CA TYR A 142 -7.56 15.74 -11.16
C TYR A 142 -6.92 15.46 -9.80
N PRO A 143 -6.26 16.46 -9.18
CA PRO A 143 -5.76 16.32 -7.81
C PRO A 143 -6.93 16.35 -6.83
N VAL A 144 -6.98 15.38 -5.92
CA VAL A 144 -7.98 15.29 -4.84
C VAL A 144 -7.28 15.21 -3.50
N SER A 145 -7.59 16.14 -2.59
CA SER A 145 -7.13 16.05 -1.20
C SER A 145 -7.87 14.92 -0.46
N PRO A 146 -7.17 14.03 0.28
CA PRO A 146 -7.83 13.05 1.14
C PRO A 146 -8.61 13.70 2.29
N LEU A 147 -8.31 14.96 2.63
CA LEU A 147 -8.98 15.72 3.70
C LEU A 147 -10.28 16.40 3.27
N GLU A 148 -10.54 16.46 1.96
CA GLU A 148 -11.72 17.09 1.35
C GLU A 148 -12.77 16.07 0.90
N VAL A 149 -12.52 14.77 1.13
CA VAL A 149 -13.52 13.73 0.89
C VAL A 149 -14.70 13.94 1.84
N VAL A 150 -15.89 14.12 1.26
CA VAL A 150 -17.12 14.35 2.00
C VAL A 150 -17.44 13.22 2.98
N TYR A 151 -18.19 13.54 4.03
CA TYR A 151 -18.75 12.55 4.94
C TYR A 151 -19.57 11.50 4.16
N ASN A 152 -19.46 10.23 4.55
CA ASN A 152 -19.98 9.06 3.83
C ASN A 152 -19.36 8.81 2.44
N GLY A 153 -18.30 9.53 2.07
CA GLY A 153 -17.44 9.20 0.93
C GLY A 153 -16.38 8.17 1.31
N SER A 154 -15.71 7.58 0.31
CA SER A 154 -14.58 6.67 0.54
C SER A 154 -13.36 7.44 1.04
N GLN A 155 -13.16 7.53 2.37
CA GLN A 155 -12.14 8.38 3.00
C GLN A 155 -10.79 7.69 3.22
N SER A 156 -10.75 6.36 3.14
CA SER A 156 -9.60 5.54 3.57
C SER A 156 -9.00 4.67 2.48
N MET A 157 -9.65 4.57 1.32
CA MET A 157 -9.21 3.76 0.17
C MET A 157 -9.52 4.47 -1.14
N HIS A 158 -8.48 4.68 -1.95
CA HIS A 158 -8.53 5.46 -3.18
C HIS A 158 -7.74 4.75 -4.28
N VAL A 159 -8.35 4.57 -5.45
CA VAL A 159 -7.58 4.25 -6.65
C VAL A 159 -7.03 5.57 -7.21
N VAL A 160 -5.73 5.63 -7.45
CA VAL A 160 -5.06 6.74 -8.13
C VAL A 160 -4.68 6.34 -9.55
N ASP A 161 -4.61 7.32 -10.46
CA ASP A 161 -4.10 7.11 -11.82
C ASP A 161 -2.55 7.16 -11.87
N ASP A 162 -1.99 7.16 -13.08
CA ASP A 162 -0.54 7.04 -13.32
C ASP A 162 0.29 8.17 -12.69
N ALA A 163 -0.31 9.34 -12.39
CA ALA A 163 0.38 10.41 -11.68
C ALA A 163 0.51 10.14 -10.17
N GLY A 164 -0.22 9.16 -9.64
CA GLY A 164 -0.06 8.65 -8.29
C GLY A 164 -0.47 9.66 -7.20
N VAL A 165 0.44 9.89 -6.26
CA VAL A 165 0.23 10.78 -5.11
C VAL A 165 1.35 11.79 -4.99
N SER A 166 1.05 12.96 -4.44
CA SER A 166 2.08 13.96 -4.15
C SER A 166 1.86 14.67 -2.83
N VAL A 167 2.93 15.22 -2.26
CA VAL A 167 2.88 16.05 -1.05
C VAL A 167 3.91 17.17 -1.17
N ARG A 168 3.54 18.38 -0.74
CA ARG A 168 4.41 19.55 -0.80
C ARG A 168 5.48 19.49 0.30
N ALA A 169 6.72 19.86 -0.04
CA ALA A 169 7.78 20.10 0.93
C ALA A 169 7.47 21.37 1.77
N LYS A 170 7.83 21.41 3.05
CA LYS A 170 7.48 22.55 3.93
C LYS A 170 8.11 23.87 3.49
N ASP A 171 9.36 23.84 3.06
CA ASP A 171 10.18 25.04 2.84
C ASP A 171 10.45 25.32 1.35
N SER A 172 9.67 24.73 0.44
CA SER A 172 9.82 24.96 -0.99
C SER A 172 8.50 24.80 -1.76
N GLN A 173 8.52 25.16 -3.04
CA GLN A 173 7.43 24.89 -3.98
C GLN A 173 7.59 23.51 -4.64
N GLN A 174 8.39 22.63 -4.04
CA GLN A 174 8.61 21.28 -4.55
C GLN A 174 7.63 20.31 -3.92
N HIS A 175 7.31 19.28 -4.68
CA HIS A 175 6.49 18.16 -4.27
C HIS A 175 7.28 16.88 -4.34
N LEU A 176 7.14 16.04 -3.32
CA LEU A 176 7.48 14.63 -3.40
C LEU A 176 6.34 13.93 -4.14
N CYS A 177 6.63 13.39 -5.31
CA CYS A 177 5.70 12.62 -6.12
C CYS A 177 6.03 11.13 -6.02
N ILE A 178 5.02 10.29 -5.80
CA ILE A 178 5.16 8.84 -5.67
C ILE A 178 4.16 8.18 -6.61
N ARG A 179 4.67 7.50 -7.61
CA ARG A 179 3.90 6.80 -8.63
C ARG A 179 4.08 5.30 -8.48
N SER A 180 3.00 4.55 -8.60
CA SER A 180 3.00 3.09 -8.65
C SER A 180 2.69 2.64 -10.07
N LEU A 181 3.50 1.73 -10.62
CA LEU A 181 3.26 1.17 -11.95
C LEU A 181 2.36 -0.08 -11.93
N ASP A 182 2.21 -0.69 -10.76
CA ASP A 182 1.62 -2.04 -10.65
C ASP A 182 0.51 -2.13 -9.59
N ALA A 183 0.36 -1.14 -8.71
CA ALA A 183 -0.65 -1.15 -7.63
C ALA A 183 -1.27 0.23 -7.45
N PRO A 184 -2.52 0.48 -7.90
CA PRO A 184 -3.10 1.83 -7.89
C PRO A 184 -3.88 2.16 -6.61
N LEU A 185 -4.08 1.19 -5.71
CA LEU A 185 -4.92 1.35 -4.52
C LEU A 185 -4.10 1.95 -3.36
N VAL A 186 -4.50 3.12 -2.88
CA VAL A 186 -3.83 3.91 -1.83
C VAL A 186 -4.76 4.09 -0.63
N SER A 187 -4.21 3.92 0.56
CA SER A 187 -4.83 4.26 1.83
C SER A 187 -4.13 5.49 2.43
N PRO A 188 -4.79 6.66 2.50
CA PRO A 188 -4.24 7.84 3.16
C PRO A 188 -4.27 7.69 4.68
N GLY A 189 -3.25 8.24 5.35
CA GLY A 189 -3.07 8.14 6.78
C GLY A 189 -2.71 6.73 7.24
N LYS A 190 -3.31 6.28 8.35
CA LYS A 190 -3.05 4.94 8.88
C LYS A 190 -3.62 3.89 7.91
N ARG A 191 -2.74 3.03 7.38
CA ARG A 191 -3.11 1.94 6.48
C ARG A 191 -4.29 1.12 7.02
N THR A 192 -5.30 0.95 6.19
CA THR A 192 -6.44 0.07 6.46
C THR A 192 -6.96 -0.48 5.14
N PRO A 193 -7.28 -1.78 5.03
CA PRO A 193 -7.94 -2.32 3.84
C PRO A 193 -9.46 -2.18 3.90
N PHE A 194 -9.99 -1.68 5.02
CA PHE A 194 -11.43 -1.54 5.27
C PHE A 194 -11.90 -0.13 4.92
N GLN A 195 -13.11 -0.06 4.35
CA GLN A 195 -13.75 1.21 4.03
C GLN A 195 -14.20 1.91 5.32
N GLN A 196 -13.55 3.03 5.60
CA GLN A 196 -13.94 4.05 6.57
C GLN A 196 -14.51 5.24 5.80
N VAL A 197 -15.66 5.71 6.23
CA VAL A 197 -16.43 6.75 5.52
C VAL A 197 -16.83 7.93 6.42
N GLN A 198 -16.56 7.81 7.73
CA GLN A 198 -16.95 8.81 8.73
C GLN A 198 -15.75 9.47 9.42
N VAL A 199 -14.53 8.96 9.20
CA VAL A 199 -13.31 9.40 9.87
C VAL A 199 -12.29 9.89 8.85
N LYS A 200 -11.95 11.18 8.93
CA LYS A 200 -10.87 11.75 8.11
C LYS A 200 -9.53 11.09 8.43
N PRO A 201 -8.68 10.85 7.41
CA PRO A 201 -7.39 10.24 7.64
C PRO A 201 -6.44 11.18 8.39
N ASP A 202 -5.66 10.62 9.31
CA ASP A 202 -4.54 11.33 9.95
C ASP A 202 -3.30 11.26 9.05
N MET A 203 -3.02 12.36 8.37
CA MET A 203 -1.92 12.45 7.39
C MET A 203 -0.52 12.53 8.01
N ALA A 204 -0.40 12.53 9.35
CA ALA A 204 0.89 12.29 10.02
C ALA A 204 1.46 10.89 9.75
N HIS A 205 0.63 9.97 9.24
CA HIS A 205 1.02 8.63 8.82
C HIS A 205 1.35 8.50 7.32
N GLY A 206 1.30 9.60 6.56
CA GLY A 206 1.58 9.60 5.12
C GLY A 206 0.54 8.83 4.32
N VAL A 207 0.98 7.98 3.40
CA VAL A 207 0.12 7.15 2.55
C VAL A 207 0.67 5.74 2.41
N SER A 208 -0.21 4.77 2.21
CA SER A 208 0.16 3.37 1.99
C SER A 208 -0.46 2.81 0.71
N TYR A 209 0.36 2.31 -0.19
CA TYR A 209 -0.10 1.55 -1.34
C TYR A 209 -0.44 0.11 -0.93
N ASN A 210 -1.66 -0.33 -1.23
CA ASN A 210 -2.09 -1.70 -1.09
C ASN A 210 -1.59 -2.51 -2.29
N LEU A 211 -0.58 -3.34 -2.08
CA LEU A 211 -0.03 -4.21 -3.13
C LEU A 211 -0.96 -5.37 -3.45
N HIS A 212 -1.69 -5.82 -2.44
CA HIS A 212 -2.64 -6.93 -2.50
C HIS A 212 -3.42 -6.97 -1.19
N ASN A 213 -4.67 -7.40 -1.26
CA ASN A 213 -5.40 -7.88 -0.12
C ASN A 213 -6.48 -8.89 -0.56
N ASN A 214 -6.96 -9.69 0.37
CA ASN A 214 -8.05 -10.63 0.13
C ASN A 214 -9.26 -10.36 1.04
N ILE A 215 -9.43 -9.13 1.53
CA ILE A 215 -10.41 -8.78 2.59
C ILE A 215 -11.86 -9.04 2.16
N TRP A 216 -12.16 -8.80 0.89
CA TRP A 216 -13.53 -8.86 0.38
C TRP A 216 -13.92 -10.29 0.00
N GLY A 217 -15.09 -10.72 0.46
CA GLY A 217 -15.65 -12.05 0.20
C GLY A 217 -16.39 -12.19 -1.14
N THR A 218 -16.54 -11.10 -1.88
CA THR A 218 -17.37 -11.03 -3.10
C THR A 218 -16.51 -10.79 -4.34
N ASN A 219 -16.47 -11.74 -5.28
CA ASN A 219 -15.84 -11.61 -6.62
C ASN A 219 -14.33 -11.31 -6.68
N TYR A 220 -13.60 -11.33 -5.57
CA TYR A 220 -12.14 -11.18 -5.53
C TYR A 220 -11.40 -12.49 -5.24
N VAL A 221 -10.11 -12.54 -5.59
CA VAL A 221 -9.23 -13.67 -5.29
C VAL A 221 -9.11 -13.86 -3.78
N MET A 222 -9.71 -14.93 -3.26
CA MET A 222 -9.67 -15.24 -1.83
C MET A 222 -8.35 -15.88 -1.38
N TRP A 223 -7.67 -16.58 -2.29
CA TRP A 223 -6.39 -17.25 -2.08
C TRP A 223 -5.35 -16.63 -3.00
N SER A 224 -4.52 -15.76 -2.46
CA SER A 224 -3.46 -15.08 -3.21
C SER A 224 -2.08 -15.54 -2.73
N PRO A 225 -1.17 -15.92 -3.62
CA PRO A 225 -1.30 -15.89 -5.08
C PRO A 225 -2.28 -16.95 -5.61
N TYR A 226 -2.92 -16.63 -6.74
CA TYR A 226 -3.92 -17.50 -7.38
C TYR A 226 -3.22 -18.59 -8.22
N GLY A 227 -3.60 -19.85 -8.03
CA GLY A 227 -2.99 -20.99 -8.73
C GLY A 227 -1.62 -21.41 -8.17
N HIS A 228 -1.11 -22.56 -8.63
CA HIS A 228 0.12 -23.16 -8.10
C HIS A 228 1.43 -22.60 -8.70
N GLN A 229 1.35 -21.69 -9.68
CA GLN A 229 2.48 -21.38 -10.56
C GLN A 229 3.23 -20.07 -10.24
N GLU A 230 2.62 -19.10 -9.56
CA GLU A 230 3.23 -17.78 -9.37
C GLU A 230 3.27 -17.33 -7.91
N PRO A 231 4.17 -17.90 -7.08
CA PRO A 231 4.21 -17.56 -5.66
C PRO A 231 4.98 -16.25 -5.38
N HIS A 232 5.22 -15.43 -6.41
CA HIS A 232 6.01 -14.21 -6.34
C HIS A 232 5.37 -13.12 -7.20
N MET A 233 5.46 -11.87 -6.75
CA MET A 233 5.00 -10.68 -7.49
C MET A 233 5.97 -9.54 -7.24
N CYS A 234 6.12 -8.66 -8.24
CA CYS A 234 6.94 -7.47 -8.18
C CYS A 234 6.06 -6.22 -8.39
N PHE A 235 6.30 -5.19 -7.58
CA PHE A 235 5.64 -3.89 -7.66
C PHE A 235 6.68 -2.81 -7.78
N ARG A 236 6.55 -1.98 -8.80
CA ARG A 236 7.51 -0.95 -9.19
C ARG A 236 6.94 0.43 -8.91
N PHE A 237 7.78 1.29 -8.36
CA PHE A 237 7.45 2.65 -8.00
C PHE A 237 8.49 3.60 -8.59
N LEU A 238 8.02 4.79 -8.96
CA LEU A 238 8.86 5.92 -9.32
C LEU A 238 8.63 7.03 -8.29
N ILE A 239 9.71 7.57 -7.77
CA ILE A 239 9.69 8.60 -6.74
C ILE A 239 10.54 9.75 -7.23
N GLU A 240 9.98 10.94 -7.26
CA GLU A 240 10.65 12.12 -7.79
C GLU A 240 10.31 13.37 -6.97
N VAL A 241 11.17 14.37 -7.08
CA VAL A 241 10.92 15.70 -6.52
C VAL A 241 10.68 16.62 -7.70
N ALA A 242 9.46 17.16 -7.79
CA ALA A 242 9.03 18.01 -8.89
C ALA A 242 8.67 19.41 -8.41
N ASP A 243 8.95 20.44 -9.19
CA ASP A 243 8.44 21.79 -8.94
C ASP A 243 6.94 21.86 -9.29
N SER A 244 6.18 22.73 -8.60
CA SER A 244 4.73 22.90 -8.84
C SER A 244 4.34 23.12 -10.31
N SER A 245 5.20 23.70 -11.13
CA SER A 245 4.97 23.95 -12.57
C SER A 245 5.03 22.68 -13.43
N GLN A 246 5.58 21.58 -12.91
CA GLN A 246 5.78 20.32 -13.63
C GLN A 246 4.76 19.23 -13.27
N ILE A 247 4.01 19.41 -12.17
CA ILE A 247 3.07 18.39 -11.67
C ILE A 247 1.94 18.11 -12.67
N SER A 248 1.45 19.11 -13.40
CA SER A 248 0.44 18.92 -14.44
C SER A 248 0.95 18.15 -15.66
N LEU A 249 2.27 18.12 -15.90
CA LEU A 249 2.90 17.39 -17.00
C LEU A 249 3.19 15.92 -16.65
N LEU A 250 3.21 15.57 -15.36
CA LEU A 250 3.34 14.18 -14.91
C LEU A 250 2.03 13.37 -15.03
N ALA A 251 0.92 14.07 -15.30
CA ALA A 251 -0.43 13.52 -15.47
C ALA A 251 -0.85 13.34 -16.94
N SER A 252 0.05 13.62 -17.90
CA SER A 252 -0.16 13.45 -19.35
C SER A 252 0.75 12.38 -19.94
#